data_AF-A0A067MCY1-F1
#
_entry.id   AF-A0A067MCY1-F1
#
_cell.length_a   1.000
_cell.length_b   1.000
_cell.length_c   1.000
_cell.angle_alpha   90.00
_cell.angle_beta   90.00
_cell.angle_gamma   90.00
#
_symmetry.space_group_name_H-M   'P 1'
#
loop_
_entity.id
_entity.type
_entity.pdbx_description
1 polymer ?
#
loop_
_entity_poly.entity_id
_entity_poly.type
_entity_poly.pdbx_seq_one_letter_code
_entity_poly.pdbx_strand_id
1 'polypeptide(L)'
;MQAIGLIKHATRDATLTVHASVQESGNTNSAIPQRKTIFTPKGSALNINIAGLHYNPRYWDDPYEFKPDRFLEDYNKDAFVAFALGARACLGRR
;
A
#
# COMPACT_ATOMS: atom_id res chain seq x y z
N MET A 1 8.05 -0.10 -24.15
CA MET A 1 7.13 -1.03 -23.46
C MET A 1 6.90 -0.54 -22.04
N GLN A 2 6.08 0.50 -21.87
CA GLN A 2 5.69 1.01 -20.55
C GLN A 2 4.32 0.41 -20.23
N ALA A 3 4.30 -0.61 -19.39
CA ALA A 3 3.07 -1.23 -18.91
C ALA A 3 3.01 -1.08 -17.39
N ILE A 4 1.85 -0.61 -16.91
CA ILE A 4 1.31 -0.78 -15.55
C ILE A 4 2.02 0.05 -14.46
N GLY A 5 1.27 1.02 -13.91
CA GLY A 5 1.67 1.81 -12.74
C GLY A 5 1.95 3.25 -13.13
N LEU A 6 0.97 4.12 -12.90
CA LEU A 6 1.05 5.53 -13.25
C LEU A 6 2.02 6.24 -12.28
N ILE A 7 3.32 6.09 -12.51
CA ILE A 7 4.38 6.72 -11.72
C ILE A 7 4.09 8.22 -11.66
N LYS A 8 3.90 8.73 -10.44
CA LYS A 8 3.69 10.15 -10.19
C LYS A 8 5.00 10.79 -9.77
N HIS A 9 5.15 12.07 -10.06
CA HIS A 9 6.31 12.82 -9.59
C HIS A 9 5.84 13.86 -8.58
N ALA A 10 6.57 13.99 -7.48
CA ALA A 10 6.31 15.03 -6.49
C ALA A 10 6.50 16.42 -7.13
N THR A 11 5.50 17.29 -7.07
CA THR A 11 5.57 18.63 -7.68
C THR A 11 6.27 19.65 -6.79
N ARG A 12 6.43 19.34 -5.51
CA ARG A 12 7.10 20.11 -4.47
C ARG A 12 7.70 19.16 -3.43
N ASP A 13 8.61 19.69 -2.62
CA ASP A 13 9.11 18.95 -1.47
C ASP A 13 7.96 18.59 -0.53
N ALA A 14 7.97 17.34 -0.08
CA ALA A 14 6.96 16.78 0.79
C ALA A 14 7.58 15.80 1.77
N THR A 15 6.90 15.59 2.88
CA THR A 15 7.28 14.61 3.89
C THR A 15 6.15 13.60 4.02
N LEU A 16 6.44 12.33 3.74
CA LEU A 16 5.48 11.23 3.81
C LEU A 16 5.65 10.47 5.12
N THR A 17 4.55 10.27 5.84
CA THR A 17 4.52 9.35 6.98
C THR A 17 3.98 8.01 6.51
N VAL A 18 4.82 6.99 6.53
CA VAL A 18 4.49 5.63 6.08
C VAL A 18 4.62 4.64 7.22
N HIS A 19 4.00 3.47 7.10
CA HIS A 19 4.35 2.35 7.96
C HIS A 19 5.78 1.91 7.65
N ALA A 20 6.59 1.64 8.68
CA ALA A 20 7.85 0.96 8.48
C ALA A 20 7.56 -0.39 7.80
N SER A 21 8.33 -0.69 6.74
CA SER A 21 8.41 -2.04 6.22
C SER A 21 8.84 -2.97 7.35
N VAL A 22 8.20 -4.14 7.48
CA VAL A 22 8.66 -5.21 8.38
C VAL A 22 10.16 -5.42 8.14
N GLN A 23 10.93 -5.42 9.24
CA GLN A 23 12.36 -5.08 9.27
C GLN A 23 13.24 -6.06 8.48
N GLU A 24 14.33 -5.52 7.89
CA GLU A 24 15.59 -6.24 7.78
C GLU A 24 15.95 -6.82 9.15
N SER A 25 16.03 -8.14 9.23
CA SER A 25 16.66 -8.97 10.26
C SER A 25 16.93 -8.33 11.65
N GLY A 26 16.20 -8.79 12.68
CA GLY A 26 16.86 -9.01 13.98
C GLY A 26 16.24 -8.49 15.27
N ASN A 27 15.05 -7.85 15.29
CA ASN A 27 14.33 -7.70 16.56
C ASN A 27 12.88 -8.21 16.49
N THR A 28 12.66 -9.34 17.13
CA THR A 28 11.34 -9.82 17.54
C THR A 28 11.05 -9.17 18.88
N ASN A 29 10.64 -7.90 18.93
CA ASN A 29 9.91 -7.27 20.05
C ASN A 29 9.71 -5.77 19.79
N SER A 30 8.64 -5.41 19.08
CA SER A 30 7.96 -4.14 19.30
C SER A 30 6.57 -4.21 18.70
N ALA A 31 5.57 -4.39 19.57
CA ALA A 31 4.14 -4.35 19.29
C ALA A 31 3.62 -2.93 18.93
N ILE A 32 4.45 -2.11 18.28
CA ILE A 32 4.10 -0.77 17.83
C ILE A 32 4.41 -0.70 16.34
N PRO A 33 3.43 -0.36 15.47
CA PRO A 33 3.73 -0.11 14.08
C PRO A 33 4.54 1.16 13.97
N GLN A 34 5.87 1.03 14.00
CA GLN A 34 6.81 2.12 13.86
C GLN A 34 6.45 2.89 12.57
N ARG A 35 5.91 4.10 12.70
CA ARG A 35 5.70 4.98 11.54
C ARG A 35 7.06 5.58 11.18
N LYS A 36 7.44 5.49 9.91
CA LYS A 36 8.66 6.08 9.38
C LYS A 36 8.30 7.34 8.59
N THR A 37 9.04 8.40 8.84
CA THR A 37 8.94 9.65 8.09
C THR A 37 9.98 9.65 6.97
N ILE A 38 9.54 9.89 5.73
CA ILE A 38 10.40 9.90 4.54
C ILE A 38 10.29 11.27 3.88
N PHE A 39 11.42 11.98 3.82
CA PHE A 39 11.52 13.20 3.02
C PHE A 39 11.50 12.84 1.54
N THR A 40 10.62 13.48 0.78
CA THR A 40 10.36 13.26 -0.64
C THR A 40 10.62 14.57 -1.39
N PRO A 41 11.83 14.77 -1.94
CA PRO A 41 12.15 15.95 -2.73
C PRO A 41 11.23 16.11 -3.94
N LYS A 42 11.05 17.35 -4.40
CA LYS A 42 10.45 17.67 -5.70
C LYS A 42 11.11 16.85 -6.81
N GLY A 43 10.29 16.30 -7.70
CA GLY A 43 10.72 15.44 -8.80
C GLY A 43 10.86 13.97 -8.42
N SER A 44 10.72 13.59 -7.14
CA SER A 44 10.77 12.18 -6.73
C SER A 44 9.66 11.37 -7.37
N ALA A 45 10.01 10.22 -7.94
CA ALA A 45 9.06 9.26 -8.49
C ALA A 45 8.33 8.50 -7.36
N LEU A 46 7.02 8.40 -7.49
CA LEU A 46 6.10 7.78 -6.53
C LEU A 46 5.30 6.71 -7.27
N ASN A 47 5.29 5.52 -6.69
CA ASN A 47 4.49 4.40 -7.15
C ASN A 47 3.82 3.74 -5.94
N ILE A 48 2.55 3.36 -6.11
CA ILE A 48 1.83 2.57 -5.12
C ILE A 48 1.97 1.10 -5.54
N ASN A 49 2.64 0.31 -4.71
CA ASN A 49 2.75 -1.13 -4.94
C ASN A 49 1.43 -1.81 -4.57
N ILE A 50 0.52 -1.93 -5.55
CA ILE A 50 -0.80 -2.55 -5.38
C ILE A 50 -0.66 -4.02 -4.98
N ALA A 51 0.21 -4.78 -5.64
CA ALA A 51 0.45 -6.18 -5.30
C ALA A 51 0.95 -6.31 -3.85
N GLY A 52 1.95 -5.51 -3.47
CA GLY A 52 2.48 -5.49 -2.11
C GLY A 52 1.43 -5.13 -1.05
N LEU A 53 0.43 -4.31 -1.39
CA LEU A 53 -0.70 -4.00 -0.50
C LEU A 53 -1.71 -5.15 -0.42
N HIS A 54 -2.05 -5.77 -1.54
CA HIS A 54 -2.97 -6.92 -1.60
C HIS A 54 -2.40 -8.18 -0.94
N TYR A 55 -1.08 -8.33 -0.92
CA TYR A 55 -0.40 -9.45 -0.26
C TYR A 55 0.16 -9.10 1.12
N ASN A 56 -0.20 -7.95 1.69
CA ASN A 56 0.35 -7.52 2.97
C ASN A 56 -0.29 -8.26 4.15
N PRO A 57 0.46 -9.05 4.94
CA PRO A 57 -0.09 -9.79 6.08
C PRO A 57 -0.60 -8.88 7.20
N ARG A 58 -0.31 -7.58 7.15
CA ARG A 58 -0.89 -6.59 8.06
C ARG A 58 -2.39 -6.38 7.85
N TYR A 59 -2.88 -6.57 6.63
CA TYR A 59 -4.26 -6.28 6.24
C TYR A 59 -5.02 -7.54 5.79
N TRP A 60 -4.29 -8.61 5.46
CA TRP A 60 -4.85 -9.82 4.89
C TRP A 60 -4.27 -11.04 5.60
N ASP A 61 -5.11 -11.82 6.27
CA ASP A 61 -4.72 -13.11 6.82
C ASP A 61 -4.50 -14.11 5.69
N ASP A 62 -3.41 -14.89 5.76
CA ASP A 62 -2.97 -15.81 4.70
C ASP A 62 -3.08 -15.18 3.29
N PRO A 63 -2.32 -14.10 3.02
CA PRO A 63 -2.52 -13.25 1.84
C PRO A 63 -2.33 -13.99 0.50
N TYR A 64 -1.56 -15.08 0.51
CA TYR A 64 -1.25 -15.86 -0.68
C TYR A 64 -2.26 -17.00 -0.93
N GLU A 65 -3.19 -17.24 0.00
CA GLU A 65 -4.23 -18.26 -0.15
C GLU A 65 -5.49 -17.69 -0.82
N PHE A 66 -6.04 -18.40 -1.80
CA PHE A 66 -7.32 -18.06 -2.42
C PHE A 66 -8.46 -18.34 -1.44
N LYS A 67 -8.86 -17.32 -0.67
CA LYS A 67 -10.00 -17.37 0.26
C LYS A 67 -11.03 -16.30 -0.11
N PRO A 68 -12.01 -16.57 -0.99
CA PRO A 68 -13.06 -15.62 -1.34
C PRO A 68 -13.91 -15.17 -0.16
N ASP A 69 -14.12 -16.06 0.82
CA ASP A 69 -14.98 -15.81 1.98
C ASP A 69 -14.49 -14.63 2.84
N ARG A 70 -13.21 -14.25 2.76
CA ARG A 70 -12.66 -13.07 3.46
C ARG A 70 -13.33 -11.76 3.09
N PHE A 71 -13.99 -11.71 1.92
CA PHE A 71 -14.72 -10.53 1.46
C PHE A 71 -16.18 -10.52 1.91
N LEU A 72 -16.65 -11.58 2.55
CA LEU A 72 -17.99 -11.65 3.16
C LEU A 72 -18.02 -11.06 4.58
N GLU A 73 -16.87 -11.03 5.25
CA GLU A 73 -16.67 -10.41 6.57
C GLU A 73 -16.31 -8.92 6.46
N ASP A 74 -16.17 -8.22 7.60
CA ASP A 74 -15.68 -6.85 7.61
C ASP A 74 -14.16 -6.84 7.40
N TYR A 75 -13.74 -6.31 6.26
CA TYR A 75 -12.33 -6.20 5.89
C TYR A 75 -11.96 -4.74 5.63
N ASN A 76 -10.66 -4.43 5.70
CA ASN A 76 -10.18 -3.08 5.42
C ASN A 76 -10.33 -2.73 3.93
N LYS A 77 -11.39 -1.98 3.59
CA LYS A 77 -11.70 -1.55 2.22
C LYS A 77 -10.61 -0.66 1.61
N ASP A 78 -9.84 0.05 2.43
CA ASP A 78 -8.71 0.87 1.95
C ASP A 78 -7.48 0.03 1.59
N ALA A 79 -7.40 -1.22 2.07
CA ALA A 79 -6.37 -2.17 1.67
C ALA A 79 -6.73 -2.93 0.36
N PHE A 80 -7.98 -2.82 -0.11
CA PHE A 80 -8.45 -3.47 -1.34
C PHE A 80 -8.55 -2.49 -2.51
N VAL A 81 -7.42 -2.26 -3.17
CA VAL A 81 -7.28 -1.24 -4.23
C VAL A 81 -7.25 -1.78 -5.67
N ALA A 82 -7.95 -2.89 -5.95
CA ALA A 82 -7.98 -3.51 -7.28
C ALA A 82 -8.38 -2.54 -8.41
N PHE A 83 -9.20 -1.54 -8.05
CA PHE A 83 -9.68 -0.50 -8.94
C PHE A 83 -9.26 0.91 -8.49
N ALA A 84 -8.12 1.02 -7.79
CA ALA A 84 -7.65 2.24 -7.13
C ALA A 84 -8.67 2.83 -6.11
N LEU A 85 -8.32 3.98 -5.51
CA LEU A 85 -9.12 4.67 -4.49
C LEU A 85 -9.14 6.18 -4.75
N GLY A 86 -10.07 6.87 -4.08
CA GLY A 86 -10.20 8.33 -4.08
C GLY A 86 -10.63 8.90 -5.43
N ALA A 87 -10.28 10.17 -5.67
CA ALA A 87 -10.72 10.92 -6.86
C ALA A 87 -10.23 10.36 -8.20
N ARG A 88 -9.31 9.39 -8.20
CA ARG A 88 -8.82 8.70 -9.40
C ARG A 88 -9.12 7.20 -9.38
N ALA A 89 -10.09 6.77 -8.57
CA ALA A 89 -10.60 5.40 -8.63
C ALA A 89 -11.16 5.11 -10.04
N CYS A 90 -11.08 3.86 -10.45
CA CYS A 90 -11.63 3.41 -11.72
C CYS A 90 -13.12 3.74 -11.81
N LEU A 91 -13.54 4.37 -12.91
CA LEU A 91 -14.96 4.67 -13.17
C LEU A 91 -15.84 3.41 -13.27
N GLY A 92 -15.22 2.25 -13.52
CA GLY A 92 -15.89 0.95 -13.54
C GLY A 92 -16.09 0.32 -12.17
N ARG A 93 -15.57 0.91 -11.10
CA ARG A 93 -15.81 0.46 -9.72
C ARG A 93 -17.22 0.88 -9.33
N ARG A 94 -18.15 -0.07 -9.30
CA ARG A 94 -19.56 0.11 -8.98
C ARG A 94 -19.93 -0.75 -7.78
#